data_AF-A0A494ZIU3-F1
#
_entry.id   AF-A0A494ZIU3-F1
#
_cell.length_a   1.000
_cell.length_b   1.000
_cell.length_c   1.000
_cell.angle_alpha   90.00
_cell.angle_beta   90.00
_cell.angle_gamma   90.00
#
_symmetry.space_group_name_H-M   'P 1'
#
loop_
_entity.id
_entity.type
_entity.pdbx_description
1 polymer ?
#
loop_
_entity_poly.entity_id
_entity_poly.type
_entity_poly.pdbx_seq_one_letter_code
_entity_poly.pdbx_strand_id
1 'polypeptide(L)'
;MGKGTVYRNLDILVDEGSLRKVEVPDGANRFDFSLKNHYHVRCIKCGEVSDVDMDEIPDLLERIHNTHGIEFLDYDISFKGICPKCRKKWIGKQCIS
;
A
#
# COMPACT_ATOMS: atom_id res chain seq x y z
N MET A 1 -25.79 1.49 -8.59
CA MET A 1 -24.61 1.76 -9.42
C MET A 1 -23.69 0.55 -9.35
N GLY A 2 -23.28 -0.01 -10.49
CA GLY A 2 -22.51 -1.26 -10.53
C GLY A 2 -21.04 -1.03 -10.16
N LYS A 3 -20.42 -2.00 -9.46
CA LYS A 3 -19.00 -1.92 -9.07
C LYS A 3 -18.10 -1.58 -10.26
N GLY A 4 -18.37 -2.10 -11.45
CA GLY A 4 -17.59 -1.81 -12.66
C GLY A 4 -17.56 -0.33 -13.08
N THR A 5 -18.64 0.43 -12.84
CA THR A 5 -18.67 1.88 -13.16
C THR A 5 -17.87 2.70 -12.16
N VAL A 6 -17.80 2.25 -10.90
CA VAL A 6 -17.00 2.91 -9.85
C VAL A 6 -15.50 2.74 -10.13
N TYR A 7 -15.05 1.52 -10.44
CA TYR A 7 -13.63 1.28 -10.76
C TYR A 7 -13.17 2.01 -12.03
N ARG A 8 -14.00 2.08 -13.07
CA ARG A 8 -13.66 2.82 -14.29
C ARG A 8 -13.45 4.31 -14.03
N ASN A 9 -14.28 4.92 -13.18
CA ASN A 9 -14.13 6.33 -12.84
C ASN A 9 -12.90 6.56 -11.95
N LEU A 10 -12.55 5.61 -11.08
CA LEU A 10 -11.36 5.70 -10.25
C LEU A 10 -10.08 5.55 -11.08
N ASP A 11 -10.05 4.68 -12.09
CA ASP A 11 -8.91 4.57 -13.01
C ASP A 11 -8.74 5.86 -13.85
N ILE A 12 -9.84 6.51 -14.29
CA ILE A 12 -9.76 7.82 -14.97
C ILE A 12 -9.14 8.88 -14.06
N LEU A 13 -9.52 8.92 -12.79
CA LEU A 13 -8.97 9.88 -11.82
C LEU A 13 -7.50 9.60 -11.48
N VAL A 14 -7.05 8.35 -11.62
CA VAL A 14 -5.62 7.99 -11.54
C VAL A 14 -4.88 8.49 -12.78
N ASP A 15 -5.42 8.25 -13.97
CA ASP A 15 -4.83 8.72 -15.24
C ASP A 15 -4.72 10.26 -15.28
N GLU A 16 -5.67 10.97 -14.66
CA GLU A 16 -5.68 12.42 -14.51
C GLU A 16 -4.74 12.94 -13.39
N GLY A 17 -4.04 12.05 -12.69
CA GLY A 17 -3.11 12.40 -11.60
C GLY A 17 -3.79 12.91 -10.33
N SER A 18 -5.11 12.74 -10.20
CA SER A 18 -5.90 13.13 -9.03
C SER A 18 -5.95 12.06 -7.95
N LEU A 19 -5.53 10.83 -8.27
CA LEU A 19 -5.46 9.68 -7.38
C LEU A 19 -4.19 8.87 -7.63
N ARG A 20 -3.64 8.27 -6.58
CA ARG A 20 -2.62 7.22 -6.69
C ARG A 20 -3.28 5.85 -6.53
N LYS A 21 -3.01 4.91 -7.43
CA LYS A 21 -3.46 3.52 -7.28
C LYS A 21 -2.44 2.75 -6.44
N VAL A 22 -2.91 2.15 -5.35
CA VAL A 22 -2.13 1.26 -4.50
C VAL A 22 -2.60 -0.16 -4.75
N GLU A 23 -1.77 -0.93 -5.45
CA GLU A 23 -2.04 -2.34 -5.70
C GLU A 23 -1.80 -3.13 -4.42
N VAL A 24 -2.84 -3.82 -3.96
CA VAL A 24 -2.76 -4.67 -2.77
C VAL A 24 -2.75 -6.13 -3.23
N PRO A 25 -1.64 -6.86 -3.04
CA PRO A 25 -1.61 -8.30 -3.31
C PRO A 25 -2.71 -9.00 -2.51
N ASP A 26 -3.53 -9.80 -3.20
CA ASP A 26 -4.67 -10.56 -2.64
C ASP A 26 -5.79 -9.70 -2.01
N GLY A 27 -5.96 -8.45 -2.47
CA GLY A 27 -6.99 -7.54 -1.99
C GLY A 27 -7.66 -6.73 -3.10
N ALA A 28 -8.68 -5.94 -2.75
CA ALA A 28 -9.20 -4.93 -3.66
C ALA A 28 -8.17 -3.80 -3.81
N ASN A 29 -7.93 -3.35 -5.04
CA ASN A 29 -7.12 -2.17 -5.32
C ASN A 29 -7.60 -0.98 -4.48
N ARG A 30 -6.65 -0.25 -3.89
CA ARG A 30 -6.95 0.99 -3.19
C ARG A 30 -6.57 2.17 -4.06
N PHE A 31 -7.33 3.24 -3.89
CA PHE A 31 -7.10 4.50 -4.56
C PHE A 31 -6.90 5.54 -3.47
N ASP A 32 -5.74 6.17 -3.47
CA ASP A 32 -5.36 7.19 -2.52
C ASP A 32 -5.53 8.58 -3.10
N PHE A 33 -6.09 9.49 -2.31
CA PHE A 33 -6.29 10.89 -2.67
C PHE A 33 -5.10 11.78 -2.25
N SER A 34 -4.18 11.26 -1.45
CA SER A 34 -3.01 12.03 -1.02
C SER A 34 -1.94 12.03 -2.12
N LEU A 35 -1.62 13.23 -2.59
CA LEU A 35 -0.53 13.46 -3.56
C LEU A 35 0.87 13.46 -2.90
N LYS A 36 0.95 13.38 -1.56
CA LYS A 36 2.22 13.19 -0.84
C LYS A 36 2.55 11.71 -0.77
N ASN A 37 3.80 11.33 -1.04
CA ASN A 37 4.20 9.94 -0.84
C ASN A 37 4.06 9.63 0.65
N HIS A 38 3.35 8.54 0.91
CA HIS A 38 3.21 7.94 2.22
C HIS A 38 3.19 6.43 2.00
N TYR A 39 3.59 5.70 3.02
CA TYR A 39 3.70 4.25 2.92
C TYR A 39 2.60 3.58 3.71
N HIS A 40 2.24 2.37 3.32
CA HIS A 40 1.19 1.62 4.01
C HIS A 40 1.76 0.35 4.63
N VAL A 41 1.17 -0.06 5.76
CA VAL A 41 1.41 -1.38 6.36
C VAL A 41 0.12 -2.20 6.35
N ARG A 42 0.21 -3.42 5.80
CA ARG A 42 -0.88 -4.40 5.83
C ARG A 42 -0.67 -5.43 6.93
N CYS A 43 -1.69 -5.61 7.76
CA CYS A 43 -1.72 -6.68 8.74
C CYS A 43 -1.88 -8.04 8.06
N ILE A 44 -0.92 -8.95 8.23
CA ILE A 44 -0.97 -10.29 7.62
C ILE A 44 -2.03 -11.21 8.23
N LYS A 45 -2.66 -10.82 9.34
CA LYS A 45 -3.67 -11.63 10.03
C LYS A 45 -5.10 -11.24 9.70
N CYS A 46 -5.38 -9.94 9.57
CA CYS A 46 -6.74 -9.44 9.31
C CYS A 46 -6.86 -8.63 8.01
N GLY A 47 -5.75 -8.33 7.32
CA GLY A 47 -5.75 -7.53 6.10
C GLY A 47 -5.98 -6.03 6.32
N GLU A 48 -6.15 -5.58 7.56
CA GLU A 48 -6.26 -4.15 7.90
C GLU A 48 -4.99 -3.40 7.42
N VAL A 49 -5.20 -2.25 6.77
CA VAL A 49 -4.13 -1.40 6.24
C VAL A 49 -4.11 -0.12 7.06
N SER A 50 -2.93 0.38 7.36
CA SER A 50 -2.72 1.64 8.07
C SER A 50 -1.55 2.39 7.47
N ASP A 51 -1.52 3.70 7.65
CA ASP A 51 -0.41 4.52 7.18
C ASP A 51 0.81 4.32 8.08
N VAL A 52 1.98 4.41 7.47
CA VAL A 52 3.26 4.41 8.14
C VAL A 52 3.71 5.85 8.27
N ASP A 53 3.97 6.25 9.51
CA ASP A 53 4.62 7.52 9.81
C ASP A 53 6.11 7.41 9.49
N MET A 54 6.46 7.70 8.25
CA MET A 54 7.82 7.65 7.74
C MET A 54 7.96 8.64 6.58
N ASP A 55 9.03 9.44 6.64
CA ASP A 55 9.40 10.35 5.55
C ASP A 55 9.79 9.57 4.29
N GLU A 56 9.68 10.24 3.15
CA GLU A 56 10.13 9.69 1.87
C GLU A 56 11.61 9.27 1.93
N ILE A 57 11.93 8.14 1.30
CA ILE A 57 13.32 7.73 1.11
C ILE A 57 13.90 8.56 -0.06
N PRO A 58 14.84 9.49 0.20
CA PRO A 58 15.38 10.34 -0.85
C PRO A 58 16.16 9.52 -1.87
N ASP A 59 16.03 9.92 -3.13
CA ASP A 59 16.81 9.42 -4.27
C ASP A 59 16.70 7.90 -4.48
N LEU A 60 15.58 7.29 -4.09
CA LEU A 60 15.44 5.82 -4.16
C LEU A 60 15.58 5.27 -5.58
N LEU A 61 15.00 5.94 -6.59
CA LEU A 61 15.15 5.56 -7.99
C LEU A 61 16.58 5.75 -8.48
N GLU A 62 17.26 6.82 -8.05
CA GLU A 62 18.64 7.11 -8.45
C GLU A 62 19.64 6.09 -7.89
N ARG A 63 19.31 5.44 -6.77
CA ARG A 63 20.10 4.36 -6.17
C ARG A 63 20.02 3.04 -6.94
N ILE A 64 19.19 2.94 -7.98
CA ILE A 64 19.08 1.73 -8.80
C ILE A 64 20.29 1.61 -9.74
N HIS A 65 21.08 0.55 -9.56
CA HIS A 65 22.11 0.19 -10.52
C HIS A 65 21.48 -0.49 -11.75
N ASN A 66 21.19 0.30 -12.78
CA ASN A 66 20.56 -0.18 -14.00
C ASN A 66 21.54 -0.95 -14.89
N THR A 67 21.64 -2.26 -14.65
CA THR A 67 22.51 -3.16 -15.42
C THR A 67 21.89 -3.68 -16.72
N HIS A 68 20.62 -3.35 -16.98
CA HIS A 68 19.83 -3.94 -18.07
C HIS A 68 19.25 -2.90 -19.04
N GLY A 69 19.55 -1.61 -18.87
CA GLY A 69 19.03 -0.53 -19.72
C GLY A 69 17.53 -0.28 -19.57
N ILE A 70 16.94 -0.63 -18.43
CA ILE A 70 15.50 -0.47 -18.15
C ILE A 70 15.21 1.00 -17.81
N GLU A 71 14.13 1.57 -18.33
CA GLU A 71 13.60 2.86 -17.88
C GLU A 71 12.72 2.65 -16.64
N PHE A 72 13.13 3.20 -15.50
CA PHE A 72 12.37 3.13 -14.24
C PHE A 72 11.52 4.39 -14.12
N LEU A 73 10.19 4.23 -14.06
CA LEU A 73 9.24 5.34 -14.04
C LEU A 73 8.77 5.72 -12.64
N ASP A 74 8.62 4.74 -11.73
CA ASP A 74 8.08 4.95 -10.38
C ASP A 74 8.43 3.77 -9.44
N TYR A 75 8.08 3.92 -8.15
CA TYR A 75 8.15 2.86 -7.15
C TYR A 75 6.98 2.91 -6.16
N ASP A 76 6.65 1.75 -5.60
CA ASP A 76 5.68 1.61 -4.50
C ASP A 76 6.30 0.82 -3.34
N ILE A 77 6.15 1.32 -2.11
CA ILE A 77 6.61 0.65 -0.89
C ILE A 77 5.42 0.30 -0.02
N SER A 78 5.24 -0.99 0.22
CA SER A 78 4.26 -1.51 1.17
C SER A 78 4.91 -2.44 2.19
N PHE A 79 4.53 -2.27 3.45
CA PHE A 79 5.02 -3.05 4.58
C PHE A 79 4.03 -4.14 4.97
N LYS A 80 4.53 -5.24 5.52
CA LYS A 80 3.73 -6.31 6.12
C LYS A 80 3.97 -6.34 7.63
N GLY A 81 2.89 -6.37 8.41
CA GLY A 81 2.97 -6.33 9.87
C GLY A 81 1.86 -7.13 10.57
N ILE A 82 1.78 -7.00 11.90
CA ILE A 82 0.69 -7.54 12.71
C ILE A 82 0.10 -6.38 13.53
N CYS A 83 -1.15 -6.02 13.28
CA CYS A 83 -1.80 -4.91 13.97
C CYS A 83 -2.01 -5.19 15.46
N PRO A 84 -2.17 -4.15 16.30
CA PRO A 84 -2.37 -4.31 17.74
C PRO A 84 -3.54 -5.23 18.11
N LYS A 85 -4.63 -5.17 17.34
CA LYS A 85 -5.82 -6.04 17.54
C LYS A 85 -5.45 -7.52 17.39
N CYS A 86 -4.69 -7.87 16.35
CA CYS A 86 -4.26 -9.24 16.10
C CYS A 86 -3.18 -9.71 17.07
N ARG A 87 -2.26 -8.82 17.46
CA ARG A 87 -1.23 -9.11 18.47
C ARG A 87 -1.86 -9.43 19.84
N LYS A 88 -2.84 -8.64 20.30
CA LYS A 88 -3.58 -8.90 21.55
C LYS A 88 -4.33 -10.23 21.53
N LYS A 89 -4.97 -10.59 20.40
CA LYS A 89 -5.63 -11.91 20.23
C LYS A 89 -4.67 -13.10 20.36
N TRP A 90 -3.38 -12.91 20.05
CA TRP A 90 -2.36 -13.94 20.20
C TRP A 90 -1.89 -14.11 21.64
N ILE A 91 -1.61 -13.01 22.34
CA ILE A 91 -1.21 -13.03 23.75
C ILE A 91 -2.32 -13.63 24.63
N GLY A 92 -3.58 -13.27 24.36
CA GLY A 92 -4.72 -13.81 25.09
C GLY A 92 -4.98 -15.31 24.87
N LYS A 93 -4.42 -15.95 23.84
CA LYS A 93 -4.54 -17.41 23.61
C LYS A 93 -3.47 -18.21 24.35
N GLN A 94 -2.36 -17.58 24.74
CA GLN A 94 -1.23 -18.25 25.39
C GLN A 94 -1.37 -18.30 26.91
N CYS A 95 -2.19 -17.41 27.51
CA CYS A 95 -2.46 -17.41 28.95
C CYS A 95 -3.61 -18.35 29.38
N ILE A 96 -4.24 -19.08 28.45
CA ILE A 96 -5.34 -20.02 28.72
C ILE A 96 -4.91 -21.47 28.44
N SER A 97 -3.60 -21.71 28.28
CA SER A 97 -2.99 -23.04 28.17
C SER A 97 -2.06 -23.30 29.33
#